data_AF-A0A4P5VEU9-F1
#
_entry.id   AF-A0A4P5VEU9-F1
#
_cell.length_a   1.000
_cell.length_b   1.000
_cell.length_c   1.000
_cell.angle_alpha   90.00
_cell.angle_beta   90.00
_cell.angle_gamma   90.00
#
_symmetry.space_group_name_H-M   'P 1'
#
loop_
_entity.id
_entity.type
_entity.pdbx_description
1 polymer ?
#
loop_
_entity_poly.entity_id
_entity_poly.type
_entity_poly.pdbx_seq_one_letter_code
_entity_poly.pdbx_strand_id
1 'polypeptide(L)' 'MTDENPSFTKLAMRNMVRKGKLSLSHFALTALGFVGFITLVAWLGRPQLPGG' A
#
# COMPACT_ATOMS: atom_id res chain seq x y z
N MET A 1 -18.62 -38.38 -9.56
CA MET A 1 -17.99 -37.39 -10.46
C MET A 1 -18.72 -36.07 -10.27
N THR A 2 -18.31 -35.25 -9.30
CA THR A 2 -18.93 -33.93 -9.08
C THR A 2 -17.90 -32.88 -9.49
N ASP A 3 -17.92 -32.53 -10.77
CA ASP A 3 -17.19 -31.38 -11.30
C ASP A 3 -18.00 -30.14 -10.92
N GLU A 4 -17.78 -29.62 -9.72
CA GLU A 4 -18.33 -28.34 -9.29
C GLU A 4 -17.61 -27.24 -10.07
N ASN A 5 -18.19 -26.90 -11.23
CA ASN A 5 -17.69 -25.84 -12.10
C ASN A 5 -17.32 -24.61 -11.25
N PRO A 6 -16.03 -24.20 -11.22
CA PRO A 6 -15.61 -23.15 -10.32
C PRO A 6 -16.30 -21.85 -10.73
N SER A 7 -17.26 -21.41 -9.92
CA SER A 7 -18.04 -20.19 -10.15
C SER A 7 -17.12 -19.04 -10.57
N PHE A 8 -17.51 -18.32 -11.63
CA PHE A 8 -16.78 -17.18 -12.16
C PHE A 8 -16.40 -16.16 -11.07
N THR A 9 -17.24 -16.01 -10.04
CA THR A 9 -16.97 -15.20 -8.85
C THR A 9 -15.74 -15.67 -8.08
N LYS A 10 -15.57 -16.98 -7.90
CA LYS A 10 -14.43 -17.59 -7.18
C LYS A 10 -13.12 -17.43 -7.96
N LEU A 11 -13.18 -17.55 -9.29
CA LEU A 11 -12.05 -17.30 -10.17
C LEU A 11 -11.65 -15.81 -10.17
N ALA A 12 -12.63 -14.91 -10.27
CA ALA A 12 -12.41 -13.47 -10.22
C ALA A 12 -11.83 -13.02 -8.86
N MET A 13 -12.36 -13.53 -7.75
CA MET A 13 -11.83 -13.26 -6.40
C MET A 13 -10.40 -13.75 -6.24
N ARG A 14 -10.09 -15.01 -6.62
CA ARG A 14 -8.71 -15.52 -6.54
C ARG A 14 -7.75 -14.71 -7.39
N ASN A 15 -8.20 -14.21 -8.54
CA ASN A 15 -7.38 -13.36 -9.40
C ASN A 15 -7.18 -11.98 -8.79
N MET A 16 -8.21 -11.36 -8.18
CA MET A 16 -8.11 -10.10 -7.43
C MET A 16 -7.20 -10.22 -6.21
N VAL A 17 -7.24 -11.35 -5.49
CA VAL A 17 -6.35 -11.62 -4.35
C VAL A 17 -4.90 -11.79 -4.82
N ARG A 18 -4.67 -12.55 -5.89
CA ARG A 18 -3.31 -12.75 -6.42
C ARG A 18 -2.75 -11.49 -7.08
N LYS A 19 -3.62 -10.65 -7.68
CA LYS A 19 -3.30 -9.31 -8.22
C LYS A 19 -3.33 -8.19 -7.18
N GLY A 20 -3.61 -8.48 -5.90
CA GLY A 20 -3.61 -7.49 -4.81
C GLY A 20 -2.26 -6.77 -4.61
N LYS A 21 -1.19 -7.26 -5.26
CA LYS A 21 0.09 -6.57 -5.37
C LYS A 21 -0.02 -5.20 -6.02
N LEU A 22 -0.98 -4.98 -6.91
CA LEU A 22 -1.16 -3.70 -7.60
C LEU A 22 -1.73 -2.62 -6.66
N SER A 23 -2.72 -2.95 -5.82
CA SER A 23 -3.24 -1.99 -4.82
C SER A 23 -2.20 -1.73 -3.73
N LEU A 24 -1.46 -2.77 -3.32
CA LEU A 24 -0.38 -2.64 -2.36
C LEU A 24 0.77 -1.78 -2.89
N SER A 25 1.12 -1.88 -4.17
CA SER A 25 2.17 -1.06 -4.76
C SER A 25 1.78 0.42 -4.85
N HIS A 26 0.53 0.72 -5.20
CA HIS A 26 0.02 2.09 -5.21
C HIS A 26 -0.02 2.67 -3.80
N PHE A 27 -0.53 1.90 -2.82
CA PHE A 27 -0.53 2.30 -1.43
C PHE A 27 0.88 2.52 -0.89
N ALA A 28 1.83 1.64 -1.21
CA ALA A 28 3.22 1.77 -0.80
C ALA A 28 3.90 2.99 -1.42
N LEU A 29 3.64 3.29 -2.70
CA LEU A 29 4.18 4.49 -3.36
C LEU A 29 3.71 5.77 -2.65
N THR A 30 2.40 5.86 -2.35
CA THR A 30 1.84 6.99 -1.60
C THR A 30 2.39 7.04 -0.18
N ALA A 31 2.48 5.90 0.52
CA ALA A 31 3.01 5.85 1.88
C ALA A 31 4.48 6.30 1.93
N LEU A 32 5.32 5.82 1.02
CA LEU A 32 6.72 6.21 0.93
C LEU A 32 6.88 7.70 0.57
N GLY A 33 6.11 8.18 -0.41
CA GLY A 33 6.10 9.60 -0.77
C GLY A 33 5.67 10.49 0.39
N PHE A 34 4.64 10.08 1.14
CA PHE A 34 4.13 10.82 2.29
C PHE A 34 5.12 10.82 3.47
N VAL A 35 5.71 9.67 3.80
CA VAL A 35 6.73 9.57 4.84
C VAL A 35 7.97 10.38 4.48
N GLY A 36 8.43 10.29 3.22
CA GLY A 36 9.52 11.10 2.70
C GLY A 36 9.22 12.60 2.79
N PHE A 37 8.00 13.00 2.41
CA PHE A 37 7.55 14.39 2.51
C PHE A 37 7.55 14.89 3.95
N ILE A 38 6.94 14.16 4.90
CA ILE A 38 6.93 14.54 6.31
C ILE A 38 8.35 14.63 6.87
N THR A 39 9.21 13.68 6.52
CA THR A 39 10.62 13.66 6.99
C THR A 39 11.39 14.87 6.45
N LEU A 40 11.17 15.22 5.18
CA LEU A 40 11.79 16.38 4.54
C LEU A 40 11.29 17.68 5.17
N VAL A 41 9.98 17.80 5.43
CA VAL A 41 9.39 18.94 6.15
C VAL A 41 9.93 19.04 7.58
N ALA A 42 10.01 17.92 8.32
CA ALA A 42 10.57 17.89 9.67
C ALA A 42 12.05 18.29 9.70
N TRP A 43 12.82 17.87 8.69
CA TRP A 43 14.23 18.23 8.56
C TRP A 43 14.41 19.71 8.16
N LEU A 44 13.63 20.22 7.19
CA LEU A 44 13.67 21.64 6.80
C LEU A 44 13.21 22.55 7.92
N GLY A 45 12.21 22.11 8.69
CA GLY A 45 11.69 22.85 9.81
C GLY A 45 12.70 23.05 10.94
N ARG A 46 13.86 22.34 10.91
CA ARG A 46 14.89 22.28 11.96
C ARG A 46 14.29 22.70 13.30
N PRO A 47 13.49 21.84 13.96
CA PRO A 47 12.95 22.18 15.27
C PRO A 47 14.14 22.47 16.16
N GLN A 48 14.39 23.76 16.40
CA GLN A 48 15.30 24.23 17.43
C GLN A 48 14.75 23.61 18.71
N LEU A 49 15.35 22.50 19.15
CA LEU A 49 15.05 21.89 20.43
C LEU A 49 15.30 23.00 21.47
N PRO A 50 14.27 23.56 22.13
CA PRO A 50 14.50 24.51 23.20
C PRO A 50 14.95 23.68 24.40
N GLY A 51 16.26 23.47 24.51
CA GLY A 51 16.85 22.55 25.48
C GLY A 51 18.33 22.29 25.24
N GLY A 52 19.13 23.35 25.20
CA GLY A 52 20.59 23.36 25.17
C GLY A 52 21.11 24.73 25.57
#